data_AF-A0A6P3ZQ12-F1
#
_entry.id   AF-A0A6P3ZQ12-F1
#
_cell.length_a   1.000
_cell.length_b   1.000
_cell.length_c   1.000
_cell.angle_alpha   90.00
_cell.angle_beta   90.00
_cell.angle_gamma   90.00
#
_symmetry.space_group_name_H-M   'P 1'
#
loop_
_entity.id
_entity.type
_entity.pdbx_description
1 polymer ?
#
loop_
_entity_poly.entity_id
_entity_poly.type
_entity_poly.pdbx_seq_one_letter_code
_entity_poly.pdbx_strand_id
1 'polypeptide(L)'
;MVRETRILLVHVLASLGSKLFRLAKQIGMMSEGWNKTSEDINHFGLWAYDTVWALAMVAESLNPTALVSHNTSINSIEPFGLRVFESGPQLLQKLLNIKFEGLSEEFNLIRGQLKPTDYEMINVRGKLGERVIGNWSLENGIPHGLDQSVKIVRKPIILPGNTKVPPKGWVKPMFGTKLRIGIPIAPAGFKEFLKIEWDPHTDEPSFSGFSYDIFLASLDKLPFALPHKFIPFANSFKQNHGTYDKLLYQIKFKVHY
;
A
#
# COMPACT_ATOMS: atom_id res chain seq x y z
N MET A 1 -21.28 -8.81 1.45
CA MET A 1 -20.14 -8.80 2.41
C MET A 1 -18.93 -8.29 1.66
N VAL A 2 -18.59 -7.01 1.79
CA VAL A 2 -17.48 -6.38 1.03
C VAL A 2 -16.20 -6.55 1.85
N ARG A 3 -15.16 -7.14 1.25
CA ARG A 3 -13.84 -7.27 1.87
C ARG A 3 -13.09 -5.95 1.70
N GLU A 4 -12.74 -5.30 2.80
CA GLU A 4 -12.04 -4.00 2.81
C GLU A 4 -10.55 -4.20 3.15
N THR A 5 -9.68 -3.83 2.22
CA THR A 5 -8.23 -4.06 2.29
C THR A 5 -7.49 -2.74 2.53
N ARG A 6 -6.64 -2.65 3.56
CA ARG A 6 -5.82 -1.46 3.87
C ARG A 6 -4.42 -1.45 3.25
N ILE A 7 -3.92 -2.60 2.81
CA ILE A 7 -2.69 -2.72 2.01
C ILE A 7 -3.08 -3.27 0.65
N LEU A 8 -2.91 -2.46 -0.38
CA LEU A 8 -3.14 -2.89 -1.75
C LEU A 8 -1.79 -3.16 -2.39
N LEU A 9 -1.54 -4.44 -2.71
CA LEU A 9 -0.50 -4.78 -3.65
C LEU A 9 -1.10 -4.61 -5.05
N VAL A 10 -0.57 -3.65 -5.80
CA VAL A 10 -1.02 -3.37 -7.15
C VAL A 10 0.09 -3.78 -8.11
N HIS A 11 -0.20 -4.76 -8.96
CA HIS A 11 0.68 -5.12 -10.08
C HIS A 11 -0.07 -4.84 -11.39
N VAL A 12 0.26 -3.71 -12.02
CA VAL A 12 -0.40 -3.24 -13.26
C VAL A 12 0.60 -2.45 -14.11
N LEU A 13 0.31 -2.33 -15.41
CA LEU A 13 1.05 -1.45 -16.32
C LEU A 13 1.00 0.02 -15.85
N ALA A 14 2.04 0.80 -16.12
CA ALA A 14 2.16 2.19 -15.67
C ALA A 14 0.95 3.07 -16.09
N SER A 15 0.44 2.89 -17.31
CA SER A 15 -0.74 3.61 -17.83
C SER A 15 -2.05 3.25 -17.11
N LEU A 16 -2.15 2.04 -16.59
CA LEU A 16 -3.30 1.58 -15.81
C LEU A 16 -3.15 1.96 -14.34
N GLY A 17 -1.93 1.91 -13.81
CA GLY A 17 -1.58 2.36 -12.47
C GLY A 17 -1.87 3.85 -12.28
N SER A 18 -1.51 4.70 -13.24
CA SER A 18 -1.82 6.13 -13.16
C SER A 18 -3.32 6.41 -13.11
N LYS A 19 -4.14 5.69 -13.89
CA LYS A 19 -5.61 5.75 -13.83
C LYS A 19 -6.15 5.26 -12.49
N LEU A 20 -5.61 4.14 -11.99
CA LEU A 20 -5.99 3.56 -10.70
C LEU A 20 -5.71 4.53 -9.54
N PHE A 21 -4.50 5.08 -9.46
CA PHE A 21 -4.13 6.03 -8.40
C PHE A 21 -4.91 7.33 -8.50
N ARG A 22 -5.25 7.81 -9.70
CA ARG A 22 -6.15 8.95 -9.89
C ARG A 22 -7.55 8.69 -9.33
N LEU A 23 -8.12 7.52 -9.62
CA LEU A 23 -9.42 7.10 -9.08
C LEU A 23 -9.34 6.92 -7.56
N ALA A 24 -8.31 6.25 -7.05
CA ALA A 24 -8.07 6.06 -5.62
C ALA A 24 -8.00 7.40 -4.88
N LYS A 25 -7.37 8.42 -5.48
CA LYS A 25 -7.38 9.80 -4.96
C LYS A 25 -8.79 10.40 -4.94
N GLN A 26 -9.56 10.29 -6.02
CA GLN A 26 -10.92 10.85 -6.11
C GLN A 26 -11.86 10.27 -5.06
N ILE A 27 -11.70 8.99 -4.71
CA ILE A 27 -12.48 8.32 -3.68
C ILE A 27 -11.86 8.41 -2.27
N GLY A 28 -10.85 9.28 -2.10
CA GLY A 28 -10.25 9.58 -0.80
C GLY A 28 -9.37 8.46 -0.21
N MET A 29 -8.96 7.48 -1.02
CA MET A 29 -8.03 6.42 -0.60
C MET A 29 -6.56 6.88 -0.58
N MET A 30 -6.27 8.08 -1.10
CA MET A 30 -4.93 8.68 -1.09
C MET A 30 -4.99 10.11 -0.54
N SER A 31 -4.05 10.47 0.34
CA SER A 31 -3.87 11.86 0.77
C SER A 31 -3.32 12.74 -0.37
N GLU A 32 -3.55 14.05 -0.30
CA GLU A 32 -3.20 14.96 -1.39
C GLU A 32 -1.70 15.00 -1.76
N GLY A 33 -1.43 15.03 -3.06
CA GLY A 33 -0.12 15.33 -3.64
C GLY A 33 0.39 14.19 -4.52
N TRP A 34 0.06 14.21 -5.80
CA TRP A 34 0.80 13.43 -6.80
C TRP A 34 0.73 14.14 -8.13
N ASN A 35 1.90 14.43 -8.72
CA ASN A 35 2.13 14.77 -10.11
C ASN A 35 3.66 14.72 -10.32
N LYS A 36 4.15 13.78 -11.12
CA LYS A 36 5.48 13.86 -11.72
C LYS A 36 5.52 13.09 -13.04
N THR A 37 6.17 13.69 -14.02
CA THR A 37 6.74 13.05 -15.21
C THR A 37 8.24 13.35 -15.14
N SER A 38 9.10 12.35 -15.20
CA SER A 38 10.57 12.53 -15.21
C SER A 38 11.11 12.38 -16.63
N GLU A 39 12.10 13.20 -16.97
CA GLU A 39 12.74 13.27 -18.29
C GLU A 39 14.07 12.49 -18.37
N ASP A 40 14.48 11.80 -17.29
CA ASP A 40 15.71 11.02 -17.26
C ASP A 40 15.54 9.65 -17.97
N ILE A 41 16.64 9.13 -18.53
CA ILE A 41 16.69 7.77 -19.09
C ILE A 41 16.27 6.79 -17.99
N ASN A 42 15.07 6.25 -18.13
CA ASN A 42 14.55 5.23 -17.23
C ASN A 42 15.40 3.95 -17.37
N HIS A 43 15.52 3.17 -16.30
CA HIS A 43 16.25 1.90 -16.25
C HIS A 43 15.88 0.94 -17.40
N PHE A 44 14.65 1.01 -17.92
CA PHE A 44 14.24 0.29 -19.14
C PHE A 44 15.07 0.61 -20.39
N GLY A 45 15.55 1.84 -20.54
CA GLY A 45 16.43 2.24 -21.65
C GLY A 45 17.80 1.58 -21.55
N LEU A 46 18.34 1.48 -20.33
CA LEU A 46 19.60 0.77 -20.08
C LEU A 46 19.43 -0.75 -20.34
N TRP A 47 18.32 -1.34 -19.88
CA TRP A 47 17.99 -2.74 -20.19
C TRP A 47 17.81 -3.00 -21.70
N ALA A 48 17.16 -2.09 -22.42
CA ALA A 48 16.99 -2.22 -23.86
C ALA A 48 18.34 -2.20 -24.59
N TYR A 49 19.24 -1.30 -24.18
CA TYR A 49 20.60 -1.24 -24.70
C TYR A 49 21.35 -2.56 -24.45
N ASP A 50 21.40 -3.02 -23.21
CA ASP A 50 22.11 -4.25 -22.85
C ASP A 50 21.50 -5.49 -23.55
N THR A 51 20.18 -5.51 -23.75
CA THR A 51 19.50 -6.58 -24.49
C THR A 51 19.91 -6.61 -25.97
N VAL A 52 19.98 -5.45 -26.63
CA VAL A 52 20.45 -5.36 -28.03
C VAL A 52 21.92 -5.75 -28.12
N TRP A 53 22.74 -5.33 -27.15
CA TRP A 53 24.15 -5.68 -27.06
C TRP A 53 24.36 -7.18 -26.89
N ALA A 54 23.59 -7.81 -26.00
CA ALA A 54 23.58 -9.26 -25.80
C ALA A 54 23.26 -9.99 -27.10
N LEU A 55 22.21 -9.55 -27.80
CA LEU A 55 21.81 -10.14 -29.07
C LEU A 55 22.90 -10.00 -30.14
N ALA A 56 23.53 -8.84 -30.24
CA ALA A 56 24.61 -8.56 -31.19
C ALA A 56 25.83 -9.49 -30.93
N MET A 57 26.27 -9.61 -29.68
CA MET A 57 27.38 -10.51 -29.33
C MET A 57 27.06 -11.98 -29.66
N VAL A 58 25.83 -12.44 -29.40
CA VAL A 58 25.45 -13.80 -29.78
C VAL A 58 25.47 -13.95 -31.29
N ALA A 59 24.89 -13.00 -32.03
CA ALA A 59 24.82 -13.04 -33.48
C ALA A 59 26.22 -13.05 -34.12
N GLU A 60 27.16 -12.24 -33.62
CA GLU A 60 28.56 -12.25 -34.06
C GLU A 60 29.26 -13.58 -33.76
N SER A 61 28.88 -14.24 -32.67
CA SER A 61 29.44 -15.56 -32.33
C SER A 61 28.87 -16.71 -33.17
N LEU A 62 27.82 -16.48 -33.96
CA LEU A 62 27.25 -17.48 -34.85
C LEU A 62 28.04 -17.51 -36.16
N ASN A 63 28.12 -18.70 -36.77
CA ASN A 63 28.72 -18.82 -38.10
C ASN A 63 27.88 -18.00 -39.10
N PRO A 64 28.49 -17.26 -40.04
CA PRO A 64 27.75 -16.50 -41.04
C PRO A 64 26.76 -17.36 -41.85
N THR A 65 27.09 -18.64 -42.08
CA THR A 65 26.22 -19.62 -42.73
C THR A 65 24.98 -19.98 -41.91
N ALA A 66 25.04 -19.87 -40.58
CA ALA A 66 23.93 -20.12 -39.68
C ALA A 66 22.92 -18.96 -39.64
N LEU A 67 23.31 -17.75 -40.08
CA LEU A 67 22.43 -16.58 -40.20
C LEU A 67 21.66 -16.57 -41.54
N VAL A 68 22.12 -17.34 -42.53
CA VAL A 68 21.49 -17.44 -43.85
C VAL A 68 20.43 -18.52 -43.83
N SER A 69 19.15 -18.14 -43.98
CA SER A 69 18.10 -19.13 -44.18
C SER A 69 18.32 -19.81 -45.54
N HIS A 70 18.57 -21.12 -45.55
CA HIS A 70 18.72 -21.87 -46.81
C HIS A 70 17.38 -21.85 -47.55
N ASN A 71 17.32 -21.22 -48.74
CA ASN A 71 16.13 -21.22 -49.59
C ASN A 71 15.83 -22.64 -50.09
N THR A 72 14.80 -23.27 -49.52
CA THR A 72 14.23 -24.52 -50.02
C THR A 72 12.75 -24.26 -50.26
N SER A 73 12.43 -24.15 -51.56
CA SER A 73 11.14 -24.06 -52.24
C SER A 73 9.94 -23.50 -51.43
N ILE A 74 9.48 -22.32 -51.88
CA ILE A 74 8.20 -21.71 -51.58
C ILE A 74 7.08 -22.69 -51.96
N ASN A 75 6.54 -23.46 -51.02
CA ASN A 75 5.34 -24.29 -51.26
C ASN A 75 4.47 -24.51 -50.01
N SER A 76 4.56 -23.66 -48.98
CA SER A 76 3.66 -23.72 -47.82
C SER A 76 2.87 -22.42 -47.67
N ILE A 77 1.56 -22.54 -47.86
CA ILE A 77 0.56 -21.47 -47.69
C ILE A 77 0.41 -21.23 -46.18
N GLU A 78 1.28 -20.41 -45.59
CA GLU A 78 1.12 -19.89 -44.23
C GLU A 78 0.81 -18.38 -44.26
N PRO A 79 -0.18 -17.87 -43.51
CA PRO A 79 -0.80 -16.55 -43.78
C PRO A 79 0.09 -15.33 -43.52
N PHE A 80 1.36 -15.49 -43.19
CA PHE A 80 2.28 -14.39 -42.88
C PHE A 80 3.71 -14.56 -43.43
N GLY A 81 4.00 -15.63 -44.17
CA GLY A 81 5.35 -15.89 -44.69
C GLY A 81 6.44 -15.98 -43.60
N LEU A 82 6.06 -16.23 -42.34
CA LEU A 82 7.01 -16.36 -41.24
C LEU A 82 7.76 -17.69 -41.38
N ARG A 83 9.06 -17.62 -41.62
CA ARG A 83 9.93 -18.79 -41.70
C ARG A 83 10.55 -19.09 -40.34
N VAL A 84 10.65 -20.36 -39.98
CA VAL A 84 11.39 -20.79 -38.78
C VAL A 84 12.87 -20.57 -39.00
N PHE A 85 13.53 -19.87 -38.07
CA PHE A 85 14.98 -19.71 -38.09
C PHE A 85 15.63 -21.00 -37.59
N GLU A 86 16.26 -21.76 -38.50
CA GLU A 86 16.84 -23.09 -38.21
C GLU A 86 17.93 -23.03 -37.12
N SER A 87 18.68 -21.93 -37.06
CA SER A 87 19.69 -21.71 -36.02
C SER A 87 19.12 -21.15 -34.72
N GLY A 88 17.79 -21.03 -34.60
CA GLY A 88 17.08 -20.53 -33.43
C GLY A 88 17.44 -21.25 -32.12
N PRO A 89 17.52 -22.59 -32.06
CA PRO A 89 17.95 -23.30 -30.86
C PRO A 89 19.38 -22.98 -30.44
N GLN A 90 20.31 -22.83 -31.40
CA GLN A 90 21.71 -22.46 -31.12
C GLN A 90 21.80 -21.02 -30.62
N LEU A 91 21.07 -20.10 -31.27
CA LEU A 91 20.94 -18.71 -30.84
C LEU A 91 20.43 -18.64 -29.39
N LEU A 92 19.33 -19.32 -29.09
CA LEU A 92 18.74 -19.35 -27.76
C LEU A 92 19.70 -19.92 -26.72
N GLN A 93 20.38 -21.03 -27.03
CA GLN A 93 21.34 -21.65 -26.11
C GLN A 93 22.49 -20.71 -25.77
N LYS A 94 23.04 -20.00 -26.78
CA LYS A 94 24.11 -19.03 -26.54
C LYS A 94 23.62 -17.81 -25.77
N LEU A 95 22.41 -17.33 -26.06
CA LEU A 95 21.82 -16.19 -25.38
C LEU A 95 21.51 -16.49 -23.90
N LEU A 96 21.07 -17.70 -23.58
CA LEU A 96 20.85 -18.12 -22.19
C LEU A 96 22.14 -18.26 -21.37
N ASN A 97 23.28 -18.44 -22.02
CA ASN A 97 24.59 -18.61 -21.37
C ASN A 97 25.47 -17.36 -21.44
N ILE A 98 24.96 -16.25 -21.99
CA ILE A 98 25.74 -15.04 -22.15
C ILE A 98 25.97 -14.35 -20.79
N LYS A 99 27.18 -13.83 -20.60
CA LYS A 99 27.57 -13.09 -19.41
C LYS A 99 28.52 -11.97 -19.78
N PHE A 100 28.19 -10.73 -19.44
CA PHE A 100 29.03 -9.55 -19.68
C PHE A 100 28.67 -8.40 -18.75
N GLU A 101 29.53 -7.37 -18.69
CA GLU A 101 29.27 -6.12 -17.97
C GLU A 101 28.57 -5.13 -18.92
N GLY A 102 27.30 -4.83 -18.64
CA GLY A 102 26.48 -3.87 -19.38
C GLY A 102 26.35 -2.52 -18.67
N LEU A 103 25.56 -1.61 -19.23
CA LEU A 103 25.27 -0.31 -18.62
C LEU A 103 24.36 -0.45 -17.38
N SER A 104 23.61 -1.55 -17.30
CA SER A 104 22.74 -1.90 -16.17
C SER A 104 23.40 -2.91 -15.22
N GLU A 105 24.74 -2.89 -15.13
CA GLU A 105 25.57 -3.84 -14.38
C GLU A 105 25.75 -5.20 -15.10
N GLU A 106 26.00 -6.28 -14.36
CA GLU A 106 26.26 -7.61 -14.91
C GLU A 106 25.00 -8.18 -15.60
N PHE A 107 25.06 -8.33 -16.92
CA PHE A 107 24.03 -9.01 -17.69
C PHE A 107 24.24 -10.52 -17.58
N ASN A 108 23.29 -11.20 -16.93
CA ASN A 108 23.31 -12.65 -16.74
C ASN A 108 21.89 -13.20 -16.63
N LEU A 109 21.55 -14.25 -17.40
CA LEU A 109 20.23 -14.85 -17.39
C LEU A 109 20.20 -16.13 -16.54
N ILE A 110 19.49 -16.10 -15.42
CA ILE A 110 19.21 -17.26 -14.59
C ILE A 110 17.83 -17.80 -14.94
N ARG A 111 17.75 -19.01 -15.49
CA ARG A 111 16.49 -19.64 -15.94
C ARG A 111 15.72 -18.77 -16.96
N GLY A 112 16.44 -18.07 -17.83
CA GLY A 112 15.86 -17.18 -18.85
C GLY A 112 15.36 -15.84 -18.33
N GLN A 113 15.66 -15.48 -17.08
CA GLN A 113 15.34 -14.18 -16.49
C GLN A 113 16.63 -13.47 -16.11
N LEU A 114 16.69 -12.15 -16.32
CA LEU A 114 17.82 -11.35 -15.85
C LEU A 114 17.98 -11.56 -14.33
N LYS A 115 19.21 -11.85 -13.90
CA LYS A 115 19.54 -11.98 -12.48
C LYS A 115 19.03 -10.71 -11.76
N PRO A 116 18.12 -10.83 -10.79
CA PRO A 116 17.61 -9.66 -10.09
C PRO A 116 18.76 -9.02 -9.31
N THR A 117 18.98 -7.73 -9.56
CA THR A 117 19.86 -6.87 -8.79
C THR A 117 19.19 -6.44 -7.49
N ASP A 118 19.95 -5.74 -6.64
CA ASP A 118 19.42 -5.14 -5.42
C ASP A 118 18.32 -4.12 -5.76
N TYR A 119 17.17 -4.21 -5.11
CA TYR A 119 16.07 -3.28 -5.29
C TYR A 119 16.12 -2.17 -4.24
N GLU A 120 16.05 -0.92 -4.69
CA GLU A 120 15.80 0.20 -3.78
C GLU A 120 14.32 0.22 -3.35
N MET A 121 14.10 0.19 -2.05
CA MET A 121 12.79 0.41 -1.47
C MET A 121 12.58 1.91 -1.32
N ILE A 122 11.58 2.44 -2.03
CA ILE A 122 11.21 3.86 -1.97
C ILE A 122 9.91 4.07 -1.19
N ASN A 123 9.90 5.08 -0.32
CA ASN A 123 8.70 5.60 0.31
C ASN A 123 8.29 6.92 -0.35
N VAL A 124 7.09 6.94 -0.92
CA VAL A 124 6.57 8.09 -1.67
C VAL A 124 5.75 8.99 -0.75
N ARG A 125 6.14 10.26 -0.60
CA ARG A 125 5.55 11.20 0.40
C ARG A 125 4.83 12.38 -0.25
N GLY A 126 3.97 12.09 -1.21
CA GLY A 126 3.21 13.10 -1.95
C GLY A 126 4.09 14.25 -2.49
N LYS A 127 3.78 15.51 -2.13
CA LYS A 127 4.57 16.69 -2.56
C LYS A 127 6.01 16.71 -2.02
N LEU A 128 6.32 15.96 -0.96
CA LEU A 128 7.68 15.86 -0.38
C LEU A 128 8.59 14.90 -1.18
N GLY A 129 8.08 14.33 -2.27
CA GLY A 129 8.83 13.46 -3.17
C GLY A 129 9.06 12.05 -2.62
N GLU A 130 9.91 11.33 -3.34
CA GLU A 130 10.33 9.97 -3.03
C GLU A 130 11.48 10.00 -2.02
N ARG A 131 11.55 8.97 -1.19
CA ARG A 131 12.60 8.81 -0.20
C ARG A 131 12.98 7.34 -0.13
N VAL A 132 14.22 7.02 -0.50
CA VAL A 132 14.78 5.68 -0.28
C VAL A 132 14.76 5.37 1.22
N ILE A 133 14.19 4.21 1.56
CA ILE A 133 14.04 3.71 2.95
C ILE A 133 14.93 2.49 3.24
N GLY A 134 15.50 1.88 2.21
CA GLY A 134 16.46 0.78 2.32
C GLY A 134 16.61 0.04 1.00
N ASN A 135 17.49 -0.96 0.99
CA ASN A 135 17.71 -1.83 -0.16
C ASN A 135 17.29 -3.25 0.19
N TRP A 136 16.69 -3.95 -0.76
CA TRP A 136 16.41 -5.38 -0.70
C TRP A 136 17.36 -6.09 -1.65
N SER A 137 17.96 -7.19 -1.19
CA SER A 137 18.77 -8.06 -2.04
C SER A 137 18.24 -9.49 -1.94
N LEU A 138 18.50 -10.30 -2.96
CA LEU A 138 18.09 -11.71 -2.94
C LEU A 138 18.76 -12.48 -1.78
N GLU A 139 20.02 -12.13 -1.46
CA GLU A 139 20.81 -12.79 -0.42
C GLU A 139 20.43 -12.36 1.00
N ASN A 140 20.19 -11.05 1.20
CA ASN A 140 19.98 -10.49 2.55
C ASN A 140 18.50 -10.14 2.85
N GLY A 141 17.61 -10.31 1.87
CA GLY A 141 16.19 -9.99 1.99
C GLY A 141 15.93 -8.51 2.32
N ILE A 142 14.81 -8.24 3.00
CA ILE A 142 14.61 -6.94 3.65
C ILE A 142 15.44 -7.03 4.93
N PRO A 143 16.43 -6.15 5.15
CA PRO A 143 17.25 -6.26 6.33
C PRO A 143 16.34 -6.17 7.56
N HIS A 144 16.36 -7.20 8.42
CA HIS A 144 15.65 -7.18 9.70
C HIS A 144 16.39 -6.26 10.68
N GLY A 145 15.66 -5.55 11.53
CA GLY A 145 16.12 -4.37 12.28
C GLY A 145 17.16 -4.58 13.38
N LEU A 146 18.10 -5.51 13.25
CA LEU A 146 19.06 -5.85 14.30
C LEU A 146 20.52 -6.00 13.85
N ASP A 147 20.83 -6.09 12.56
CA ASP A 147 22.23 -6.13 12.14
C ASP A 147 22.83 -4.72 12.04
N GLN A 148 23.63 -4.40 13.06
CA GLN A 148 24.43 -3.17 13.19
C GLN A 148 25.57 -3.09 12.15
N SER A 149 25.77 -4.11 11.33
CA SER A 149 26.91 -4.23 10.40
C SER A 149 26.69 -3.56 9.05
N VAL A 150 25.46 -3.20 8.68
CA VAL A 150 25.20 -2.50 7.41
C VAL A 150 24.71 -1.08 7.69
N LYS A 151 25.50 -0.08 7.30
CA LYS A 151 25.18 1.36 7.33
C LYS A 151 24.03 1.72 6.36
N ILE A 152 22.93 0.98 6.36
CA ILE A 152 21.72 1.37 5.64
C ILE A 152 21.00 2.35 6.55
N VAL A 153 21.10 3.64 6.21
CA VAL A 153 20.38 4.73 6.87
C VAL A 153 18.88 4.47 6.75
N ARG A 154 18.30 3.74 7.72
CA ARG A 154 16.86 3.51 7.80
C ARG A 154 16.20 4.81 8.20
N LYS A 155 15.90 5.59 7.18
CA LYS A 155 15.06 6.75 7.31
C LYS A 155 13.65 6.28 7.74
N PRO A 156 13.02 6.88 8.76
CA PRO A 156 11.73 6.41 9.27
C PRO A 156 10.66 6.46 8.17
N ILE A 157 9.89 5.37 8.05
CA ILE A 157 8.78 5.26 7.11
C ILE A 157 7.67 6.21 7.57
N ILE A 158 7.23 7.07 6.65
CA ILE A 158 6.09 7.97 6.84
C ILE A 158 4.95 7.39 6.03
N LEU A 159 3.86 7.05 6.71
CA LEU A 159 2.68 6.42 6.14
C LEU A 159 1.69 7.48 5.63
N PRO A 160 0.70 7.07 4.80
CA PRO A 160 -0.39 7.95 4.41
C PRO A 160 -1.03 8.63 5.62
N GLY A 161 -1.32 9.93 5.53
CA GLY A 161 -1.80 10.74 6.66
C GLY A 161 -0.69 11.32 7.56
N ASN A 162 0.57 11.28 7.12
CA ASN A 162 1.73 11.87 7.80
C ASN A 162 2.02 11.27 9.19
N THR A 163 1.74 9.97 9.37
CA THR A 163 2.02 9.24 10.61
C THR A 163 3.23 8.31 10.47
N LYS A 164 3.98 8.12 11.57
CA LYS A 164 5.06 7.13 11.66
C LYS A 164 4.59 5.81 12.29
N VAL A 165 3.35 5.77 12.79
CA VAL A 165 2.78 4.61 13.48
C VAL A 165 2.19 3.67 12.43
N PRO A 166 2.69 2.42 12.32
CA PRO A 166 2.07 1.42 11.45
C PRO A 166 0.60 1.24 11.82
N PRO A 167 -0.33 1.23 10.84
CA PRO A 167 -1.72 0.95 11.14
C PRO A 167 -1.82 -0.44 11.77
N LYS A 168 -2.34 -0.51 12.98
CA LYS A 168 -2.63 -1.79 13.64
C LYS A 168 -3.98 -2.30 13.12
N GLY A 169 -3.96 -3.47 12.49
CA GLY A 169 -5.15 -4.26 12.18
C GLY A 169 -6.07 -3.78 11.05
N TRP A 170 -7.08 -4.62 10.80
CA TRP A 170 -8.15 -4.45 9.80
C TRP A 170 -9.33 -3.71 10.42
N VAL A 171 -9.54 -2.44 10.05
CA VAL A 171 -10.74 -1.72 10.50
C VAL A 171 -11.40 -1.00 9.34
N LYS A 172 -12.72 -0.98 9.34
CA LYS A 172 -13.52 -0.15 8.45
C LYS A 172 -13.14 1.33 8.62
N PRO A 173 -12.73 2.07 7.58
CA PRO A 173 -12.57 3.51 7.71
C PRO A 173 -13.93 4.10 8.10
N MET A 174 -14.07 4.60 9.33
CA MET A 174 -15.25 5.38 9.70
C MET A 174 -15.06 6.78 9.11
N PHE A 175 -15.43 6.93 7.83
CA PHE A 175 -15.47 8.23 7.17
C PHE A 175 -16.41 9.14 7.96
N GLY A 176 -15.86 10.17 8.61
CA GLY A 176 -16.56 11.27 9.25
C GLY A 176 -17.51 10.92 10.43
N THR A 177 -17.74 9.65 10.73
CA THR A 177 -18.77 9.20 11.66
C THR A 177 -18.12 8.65 12.93
N LYS A 178 -18.13 9.47 13.99
CA LYS A 178 -17.75 9.05 15.34
C LYS A 178 -18.84 8.12 15.90
N LEU A 179 -18.45 7.03 16.57
CA LEU A 179 -19.38 6.21 17.36
C LEU A 179 -20.06 7.11 18.40
N ARG A 180 -21.39 7.17 18.36
CA ARG A 180 -22.17 7.94 19.35
C ARG A 180 -22.57 7.01 20.48
N ILE A 181 -22.17 7.35 21.69
CA ILE A 181 -22.44 6.57 22.90
C ILE A 181 -23.40 7.37 23.75
N GLY A 182 -24.65 6.91 23.86
CA GLY A 182 -25.66 7.52 24.72
C GLY A 182 -25.40 7.19 26.18
N ILE A 183 -25.33 8.21 27.03
CA ILE A 183 -25.09 8.07 28.47
C ILE A 183 -26.36 8.47 29.22
N PRO A 184 -27.03 7.53 29.93
CA PRO A 184 -28.20 7.86 30.74
C PRO A 184 -27.78 8.71 31.95
N ILE A 185 -28.62 9.67 32.32
CA ILE A 185 -28.49 10.37 33.61
C ILE A 185 -29.07 9.45 34.68
N ALA A 186 -28.22 8.96 35.57
CA ALA A 186 -28.66 8.18 36.72
C ALA A 186 -29.60 9.03 37.60
N PRO A 187 -30.79 8.53 37.97
CA PRO A 187 -31.58 9.14 39.03
C PRO A 187 -30.81 9.11 40.36
N ALA A 188 -31.23 9.95 41.31
CA ALA A 188 -30.52 10.13 42.58
C ALA A 188 -30.20 8.79 43.27
N GLY A 189 -28.92 8.51 43.54
CA GLY A 189 -28.52 7.43 44.46
C GLY A 189 -27.21 6.70 44.13
N PHE A 190 -26.76 6.62 42.87
CA PHE A 190 -25.53 5.86 42.54
C PHE A 190 -24.80 6.47 41.34
N LYS A 191 -23.66 7.12 41.60
CA LYS A 191 -22.84 7.85 40.60
C LYS A 191 -21.48 7.17 40.34
N GLU A 192 -21.23 6.06 41.01
CA GLU A 192 -19.95 5.34 41.00
C GLU A 192 -19.72 4.61 39.68
N PHE A 193 -20.78 4.10 39.04
CA PHE A 193 -20.67 3.45 37.72
C PHE A 193 -20.55 4.45 36.59
N LEU A 194 -21.31 5.54 36.64
CA LEU A 194 -21.35 6.54 35.59
C LEU A 194 -21.87 7.87 36.15
N LYS A 195 -21.08 8.92 35.98
CA LYS A 195 -21.34 10.28 36.45
C LYS A 195 -21.16 11.26 35.30
N ILE A 196 -22.10 12.18 35.18
CA ILE A 196 -22.04 13.31 34.26
C ILE A 196 -21.92 14.58 35.11
N GLU A 197 -20.92 15.39 34.82
CA GLU A 197 -20.79 16.75 35.38
C GLU A 197 -20.82 17.75 34.23
N TRP A 198 -21.40 18.92 34.46
CA TRP A 198 -21.50 19.97 33.45
C TRP A 198 -20.58 21.10 33.87
N ASP A 199 -19.70 21.52 32.96
CA ASP A 199 -18.86 22.69 33.18
C ASP A 199 -19.75 23.96 33.30
N PRO A 200 -19.66 24.71 34.41
CA PRO A 200 -20.47 25.91 34.62
C PRO A 200 -20.23 27.03 33.60
N HIS A 201 -19.09 27.04 32.92
CA HIS A 201 -18.66 28.11 32.01
C HIS A 201 -18.83 27.75 30.54
N THR A 202 -18.59 26.50 30.16
CA THR A 202 -18.64 26.05 28.75
C THR A 202 -19.91 25.28 28.39
N ASP A 203 -20.69 24.87 29.40
CA ASP A 203 -21.83 23.97 29.26
C ASP A 203 -21.50 22.61 28.63
N GLU A 204 -20.22 22.23 28.62
CA GLU A 204 -19.78 20.94 28.11
C GLU A 204 -19.90 19.84 29.17
N PRO A 205 -20.40 18.65 28.81
CA PRO A 205 -20.48 17.52 29.74
C PRO A 205 -19.14 16.80 29.86
N SER A 206 -18.71 16.54 31.10
CA SER A 206 -17.63 15.63 31.43
C SER A 206 -18.18 14.31 32.00
N PHE A 207 -17.45 13.22 31.77
CA PHE A 207 -17.88 11.86 32.09
C PHE A 207 -16.84 11.17 32.98
N SER A 208 -17.31 10.46 34.00
CA SER A 208 -16.46 9.66 34.90
C SER A 208 -17.24 8.47 35.47
N GLY A 209 -16.53 7.54 36.13
CA GLY A 209 -17.12 6.37 36.80
C GLY A 209 -16.59 5.04 36.26
N PHE A 210 -16.86 3.96 36.98
CA PHE A 210 -16.30 2.64 36.71
C PHE A 210 -16.54 2.14 35.27
N SER A 211 -17.76 2.31 34.73
CA SER A 211 -18.08 1.89 33.37
C SER A 211 -17.37 2.73 32.31
N TYR A 212 -17.12 4.01 32.60
CA TYR A 212 -16.34 4.90 31.73
C TYR A 212 -14.87 4.48 31.71
N ASP A 213 -14.29 4.21 32.88
CA ASP A 213 -12.88 3.80 33.01
C ASP A 213 -12.61 2.45 32.34
N ILE A 214 -13.51 1.47 32.52
CA ILE A 214 -13.42 0.17 31.82
C ILE A 214 -13.50 0.36 30.32
N PHE A 215 -14.39 1.23 29.84
CA PHE A 215 -14.51 1.49 28.41
C PHE A 215 -13.23 2.10 27.85
N LEU A 216 -12.63 3.11 28.52
CA LEU A 216 -11.34 3.68 28.12
C LEU A 216 -10.20 2.65 28.17
N ALA A 217 -10.11 1.85 29.24
CA ALA A 217 -9.11 0.80 29.33
C ALA A 217 -9.29 -0.26 28.23
N SER A 218 -10.54 -0.58 27.88
CA SER A 218 -10.84 -1.48 26.77
C SER A 218 -10.40 -0.87 25.44
N LEU A 219 -10.65 0.42 25.20
CA LEU A 219 -10.19 1.16 24.03
C LEU A 219 -8.67 1.09 23.86
N ASP A 220 -7.91 1.24 24.94
CA ASP A 220 -6.44 1.17 24.92
C ASP A 220 -5.92 -0.23 24.54
N LYS A 221 -6.71 -1.28 24.82
CA LYS A 221 -6.39 -2.66 24.43
C LYS A 221 -6.88 -3.03 23.04
N LEU A 222 -7.77 -2.23 22.43
CA LEU A 222 -8.22 -2.51 21.08
C LEU A 222 -7.04 -2.44 20.10
N PRO A 223 -6.96 -3.36 19.13
CA PRO A 223 -5.92 -3.31 18.11
C PRO A 223 -6.15 -2.18 17.10
N PHE A 224 -7.05 -1.24 17.39
CA PHE A 224 -7.44 -0.15 16.49
C PHE A 224 -8.02 1.06 17.21
N ALA A 225 -7.91 2.23 16.57
CA ALA A 225 -8.55 3.46 17.03
C ALA A 225 -10.06 3.43 16.77
N LEU A 226 -10.86 3.74 17.80
CA LEU A 226 -12.31 3.86 17.72
C LEU A 226 -12.73 5.31 18.03
N PRO A 227 -12.83 6.19 17.01
CA PRO A 227 -13.34 7.54 17.20
C PRO A 227 -14.76 7.49 17.75
N HIS A 228 -14.99 8.11 18.91
CA HIS A 228 -16.27 8.10 19.60
C HIS A 228 -16.61 9.50 20.14
N LYS A 229 -17.89 9.74 20.43
CA LYS A 229 -18.36 10.86 21.24
C LYS A 229 -19.42 10.35 22.20
N PHE A 230 -19.37 10.85 23.41
CA PHE A 230 -20.40 10.61 24.42
C PHE A 230 -21.50 11.66 24.29
N ILE A 231 -22.75 11.24 24.47
CA ILE A 231 -23.94 12.09 24.36
C ILE A 231 -24.80 11.86 25.60
N PRO A 232 -24.96 12.86 26.48
CA PRO A 232 -25.88 12.75 27.60
C PRO A 232 -27.31 12.56 27.12
N PHE A 233 -28.02 11.59 27.68
CA PHE A 233 -29.44 11.42 27.48
C PHE A 233 -30.22 12.30 28.47
N ALA A 234 -30.20 13.60 28.16
CA ALA A 234 -30.73 14.66 29.02
C ALA A 234 -31.85 15.45 28.33
N ASN A 235 -32.78 15.96 29.14
CA ASN A 235 -33.80 16.91 28.68
C ASN A 235 -33.22 18.34 28.67
N SER A 236 -34.00 19.34 28.23
CA SER A 236 -33.58 20.74 28.18
C SER A 236 -33.15 21.34 29.52
N PHE A 237 -33.50 20.68 30.64
CA PHE A 237 -33.12 21.07 32.00
C PHE A 237 -31.94 20.24 32.55
N LYS A 238 -31.23 19.49 31.70
CA LYS A 238 -30.11 18.60 32.07
C LYS A 238 -30.49 17.51 33.08
N GLN A 239 -31.76 17.14 33.10
CA GLN A 239 -32.30 16.05 33.90
C GLN A 239 -32.52 14.82 33.01
N ASN A 240 -32.76 13.68 33.64
CA ASN A 240 -32.99 12.43 32.93
C ASN A 240 -34.11 12.55 31.87
N HIS A 241 -33.79 12.19 30.63
CA HIS A 241 -34.70 12.28 29.48
C HIS A 241 -35.55 11.01 29.25
N GLY A 242 -35.67 10.14 30.24
CA GLY A 242 -36.61 9.01 30.20
C GLY A 242 -36.07 7.73 30.81
N THR A 243 -36.64 6.61 30.40
CA THR A 243 -36.21 5.28 30.84
C THR A 243 -35.10 4.74 29.95
N TYR A 244 -34.38 3.72 30.44
CA TYR A 244 -33.37 3.01 29.65
C TYR A 244 -33.97 2.42 28.36
N ASP A 245 -35.21 1.93 28.41
CA ASP A 245 -35.92 1.43 27.23
C ASP A 245 -36.08 2.52 26.16
N LYS A 246 -36.41 3.76 26.56
CA LYS A 246 -36.51 4.89 25.63
C LYS A 246 -35.15 5.18 24.96
N LEU A 247 -34.05 5.13 25.73
CA LEU A 247 -32.71 5.26 25.18
C LEU A 247 -32.39 4.15 24.16
N LEU A 248 -32.71 2.89 24.49
CA LEU A 248 -32.52 1.76 23.58
C LEU A 248 -33.37 1.90 22.30
N TYR A 249 -34.62 2.34 22.42
CA TYR A 249 -35.49 2.60 21.27
C TYR A 249 -34.89 3.65 20.32
N GLN A 250 -34.19 4.65 20.83
CA GLN A 250 -33.56 5.68 19.99
C GLN A 250 -32.40 5.13 19.15
N ILE A 251 -31.65 4.17 19.69
CA ILE A 251 -30.62 3.44 18.94
C ILE A 251 -31.25 2.72 17.74
N LYS A 252 -32.43 2.10 17.95
CA LYS A 252 -33.16 1.36 16.90
C LYS A 252 -33.64 2.28 15.77
N PHE A 253 -34.13 3.47 16.09
CA PHE A 253 -34.67 4.41 15.10
C PHE A 253 -33.66 5.41 14.53
N LYS A 254 -32.39 5.36 14.96
CA LYS A 254 -31.31 6.29 14.55
C LYS A 254 -31.65 7.77 14.72
N VAL A 255 -32.63 8.13 15.56
CA VAL A 255 -33.07 9.51 15.78
C VAL A 255 -31.89 10.32 16.35
N HIS A 256 -31.61 11.46 15.75
CA HIS A 256 -30.45 12.29 16.08
C HIS A 256 -30.79 13.25 17.23
N TYR A 257 -29.92 13.29 18.24
CA TYR A 257 -29.79 14.36 19.24
C TYR A 257 -28.83 15.43 18.72
#